data_AF-A0A7X9IE03-F1
#
_entry.id   AF-A0A7X9IE03-F1
#
_cell.length_a   1.000
_cell.length_b   1.000
_cell.length_c   1.000
_cell.angle_alpha   90.00
_cell.angle_beta   90.00
_cell.angle_gamma   90.00
#
_symmetry.space_group_name_H-M   'P 1'
#
loop_
_entity.id
_entity.type
_entity.pdbx_description
1 polymer ?
#
loop_
_entity_poly.entity_id
_entity_poly.type
_entity_poly.pdbx_seq_one_letter_code
_entity_poly.pdbx_strand_id
1 'polypeptide(L)'
;MNYSPQRFTPVLAGFVLLLAVFGLWTGCEDPGPIELGNTSISNRVLVTAMNHEPPMDNPRSSIWDSVVTGAITVSGDSLDTTYAGPVYLKAIKTADRLFIRAEWTDGSRSIRPNGIIYTMSITGDSLNPDTSYAWIQDSSLQIIVTADGNVLYQHDQDRLAIMWDAGDNGTERANCVTMCHASGQASVLGHRMYTTGGGHVDVWHWQAATSDPILLAADEYWDAEGRKVDDNVIPMFVSNFDAVQGKPYFQHRDTTILERPFLHADSTAPFSDSVAWKRGYEMPGYVLYDNTSGSIADVNALATFNVGYSTSRWIILLSRALGTGNNDDVDFSSVASGDSIQATIAVMHNTDRIHAKSAPFYFVFP
;
A
#
# COMPACT_ATOMS: atom_id res chain seq x y z
N MET A 1 1.95 -31.11 -59.26
CA MET A 1 2.71 -30.90 -58.00
C MET A 1 2.10 -31.83 -56.97
N ASN A 2 2.73 -32.98 -56.72
CA ASN A 2 2.26 -34.00 -55.79
C ASN A 2 3.22 -34.02 -54.60
N TYR A 3 2.72 -33.68 -53.41
CA TYR A 3 3.47 -33.79 -52.15
C TYR A 3 3.19 -35.14 -51.50
N SER A 4 4.27 -35.89 -51.21
CA SER A 4 4.27 -37.14 -50.47
C SER A 4 4.67 -36.88 -49.01
N PRO A 5 4.02 -37.50 -48.00
CA PRO A 5 4.40 -37.33 -46.60
C PRO A 5 5.48 -38.36 -46.20
N GLN A 6 6.60 -37.88 -45.64
CA GLN A 6 7.61 -38.75 -45.03
C GLN A 6 7.23 -39.09 -43.58
N ARG A 7 7.35 -40.39 -43.26
CA ARG A 7 7.10 -40.98 -41.94
C ARG A 7 8.35 -40.86 -41.06
N PHE A 8 8.12 -40.54 -39.79
CA PHE A 8 9.08 -40.61 -38.70
C PHE A 8 9.35 -42.06 -38.28
N THR A 9 10.61 -42.37 -37.97
CA THR A 9 11.04 -43.56 -37.21
C THR A 9 11.74 -43.10 -35.92
N PRO A 10 11.47 -43.73 -34.77
CA PRO A 10 12.13 -43.38 -33.51
C PRO A 10 13.45 -44.15 -33.35
N VAL A 11 14.49 -43.49 -32.85
CA VAL A 11 15.70 -44.14 -32.35
C VAL A 11 15.66 -44.11 -30.82
N LEU A 12 15.54 -45.30 -30.25
CA LEU A 12 15.79 -45.59 -28.85
C LEU A 12 17.31 -45.66 -28.63
N ALA A 13 17.85 -44.86 -27.73
CA ALA A 13 19.15 -45.11 -27.12
C ALA A 13 19.14 -44.55 -25.69
N GLY A 14 19.12 -45.46 -24.72
CA GLY A 14 19.30 -45.11 -23.32
C GLY A 14 20.78 -44.86 -23.00
N PHE A 15 21.03 -44.00 -22.02
CA PHE A 15 22.22 -44.09 -21.18
C PHE A 15 21.89 -43.51 -19.80
N VAL A 16 22.13 -44.33 -18.79
CA VAL A 16 22.13 -43.98 -17.37
C VAL A 16 23.47 -43.33 -17.05
N LEU A 17 23.47 -42.16 -16.41
CA LEU A 17 24.58 -41.75 -15.56
C LEU A 17 24.06 -40.93 -14.38
N LEU A 18 24.13 -41.55 -13.21
CA LEU A 18 24.03 -40.91 -11.89
C LEU A 18 25.26 -40.01 -11.69
N LEU A 19 25.05 -38.73 -11.37
CA LEU A 19 26.04 -37.92 -10.67
C LEU A 19 25.32 -37.05 -9.64
N ALA A 20 25.55 -37.41 -8.38
CA ALA A 20 25.19 -36.64 -7.21
C ALA A 20 26.01 -35.34 -7.18
N VAL A 21 25.31 -34.21 -7.06
CA VAL A 21 25.88 -32.94 -6.61
C VAL A 21 25.16 -32.56 -5.33
N PHE A 22 25.70 -33.05 -4.22
CA PHE A 22 25.53 -32.42 -2.91
C PHE A 22 26.45 -31.20 -2.90
N GLY A 23 25.88 -30.01 -2.79
CA GLY A 23 26.66 -28.77 -2.85
C GLY A 23 25.88 -27.56 -2.35
N LEU A 24 25.93 -27.35 -1.03
CA LEU A 24 26.00 -26.06 -0.34
C LEU A 24 24.86 -25.06 -0.62
N TRP A 25 23.74 -25.27 0.07
CA TRP A 25 22.83 -24.19 0.45
C TRP A 25 23.09 -23.86 1.92
N THR A 26 23.95 -22.88 2.17
CA THR A 26 24.14 -22.26 3.48
C THR A 26 23.63 -20.83 3.38
N GLY A 27 22.62 -20.46 4.17
CA GLY A 27 22.30 -19.05 4.41
C GLY A 27 20.82 -18.64 4.31
N CYS A 28 19.93 -19.33 5.01
CA CYS A 28 18.83 -18.66 5.72
C CYS A 28 18.70 -19.43 7.01
N GLU A 29 19.40 -18.96 8.04
CA GLU A 29 19.16 -19.44 9.40
C GLU A 29 17.71 -19.09 9.73
N ASP A 30 16.93 -20.14 9.96
CA ASP A 30 15.62 -20.09 10.58
C ASP A 30 15.80 -19.33 11.91
N PRO A 31 15.19 -18.15 12.11
CA PRO A 31 15.26 -17.50 13.41
C PRO A 31 14.51 -18.41 14.37
N GLY A 32 15.27 -19.15 15.17
CA GLY A 32 14.73 -20.04 16.18
C GLY A 32 13.74 -19.32 17.09
N PRO A 33 12.97 -20.10 17.89
CA PRO A 33 11.92 -19.56 18.75
C PRO A 33 12.44 -18.37 19.56
N ILE A 34 11.79 -17.21 19.38
CA ILE A 34 12.15 -15.95 20.01
C ILE A 34 11.99 -16.13 21.53
N GLU A 35 13.10 -16.27 22.25
CA GLU A 35 13.10 -16.20 23.70
C GLU A 35 12.78 -14.77 24.13
N LEU A 36 11.70 -14.61 24.91
CA LEU A 36 11.20 -13.34 25.46
C LEU A 36 12.09 -12.82 26.60
N GLY A 37 13.39 -12.67 26.36
CA GLY A 37 14.38 -12.17 27.30
C GLY A 37 14.57 -10.66 27.18
N ASN A 38 13.93 -9.89 28.07
CA ASN A 38 14.29 -8.51 28.47
C ASN A 38 14.82 -7.57 27.36
N THR A 39 14.14 -7.52 26.22
CA THR A 39 14.41 -6.60 25.12
C THR A 39 13.77 -5.23 25.38
N SER A 40 14.37 -4.19 24.82
CA SER A 40 13.78 -2.85 24.75
C SER A 40 12.30 -2.89 24.37
N ILE A 41 11.55 -1.85 24.73
CA ILE A 41 10.13 -1.58 24.37
C ILE A 41 9.89 -1.58 22.83
N SER A 42 10.89 -1.90 22.01
CA SER A 42 10.93 -1.81 20.55
C SER A 42 9.87 -2.61 19.79
N ASN A 43 9.10 -3.49 20.45
CA ASN A 43 8.03 -4.27 19.81
C ASN A 43 6.66 -4.06 20.49
N ARG A 44 6.48 -2.97 21.25
CA ARG A 44 5.21 -2.65 21.91
C ARG A 44 4.82 -1.18 21.71
N VAL A 45 3.55 -0.95 21.42
CA VAL A 45 2.91 0.36 21.44
C VAL A 45 1.96 0.38 22.62
N LEU A 46 2.20 1.25 23.59
CA LEU A 46 1.31 1.39 24.75
C LEU A 46 0.11 2.26 24.35
N VAL A 47 -1.10 1.69 24.45
CA VAL A 47 -2.35 2.42 24.20
C VAL A 47 -2.70 3.22 25.45
N THR A 48 -2.85 4.53 25.30
CA THR A 48 -3.20 5.42 26.41
C THR A 48 -4.71 5.59 26.51
N ALA A 49 -5.33 5.26 27.65
CA ALA A 49 -6.74 5.55 27.88
C ALA A 49 -6.95 7.05 28.08
N MET A 50 -7.91 7.64 27.37
CA MET A 50 -8.31 9.04 27.53
C MET A 50 -9.84 9.17 27.54
N ASN A 51 -10.32 10.21 28.21
CA ASN A 51 -11.74 10.56 28.29
C ASN A 51 -12.18 11.59 27.23
N HIS A 52 -11.27 12.00 26.36
CA HIS A 52 -11.53 12.90 25.25
C HIS A 52 -10.75 12.47 24.02
N GLU A 53 -11.32 12.73 22.87
CA GLU A 53 -10.77 12.37 21.58
C GLU A 53 -9.68 13.36 21.14
N PRO A 54 -8.62 12.88 20.47
CA PRO A 54 -7.78 13.74 19.64
C PRO A 54 -8.61 14.45 18.56
N PRO A 55 -8.33 15.72 18.27
CA PRO A 55 -8.99 16.41 17.17
C PRO A 55 -8.52 15.84 15.82
N MET A 56 -9.46 15.43 14.98
CA MET A 56 -9.22 14.84 13.66
C MET A 56 -8.88 15.88 12.57
N ASP A 57 -8.64 17.14 12.93
CA ASP A 57 -8.19 18.21 12.02
C ASP A 57 -6.71 18.59 12.21
N ASN A 58 -6.05 18.02 13.23
CA ASN A 58 -4.68 18.35 13.58
C ASN A 58 -3.94 17.12 14.17
N PRO A 59 -3.17 16.39 13.33
CA PRO A 59 -2.42 15.21 13.79
C PRO A 59 -1.22 15.58 14.68
N ARG A 60 -1.01 16.88 14.97
CA ARG A 60 0.05 17.41 15.84
C ARG A 60 -0.50 18.17 17.04
N SER A 61 -1.77 17.98 17.36
CA SER A 61 -2.36 18.56 18.58
C SER A 61 -1.60 18.13 19.83
N SER A 62 -1.59 18.99 20.84
CA SER A 62 -0.80 18.79 22.07
C SER A 62 -1.25 17.59 22.92
N ILE A 63 -2.42 17.02 22.65
CA ILE A 63 -2.89 15.78 23.30
C ILE A 63 -1.86 14.63 23.11
N TRP A 64 -1.15 14.63 21.98
CA TRP A 64 -0.14 13.62 21.67
C TRP A 64 1.13 13.78 22.51
N ASP A 65 1.39 14.93 23.13
CA ASP A 65 2.61 15.18 23.90
C ASP A 65 2.69 14.33 25.19
N SER A 66 1.52 13.94 25.73
CA SER A 66 1.43 13.04 26.89
C SER A 66 1.37 11.55 26.54
N VAL A 67 1.31 11.19 25.25
CA VAL A 67 1.20 9.78 24.80
C VAL A 67 2.58 9.19 24.58
N VAL A 68 2.80 7.98 25.12
CA VAL A 68 4.05 7.24 24.95
C VAL A 68 4.26 6.88 23.47
N THR A 69 5.43 7.21 22.95
CA THR A 69 5.84 6.84 21.60
C THR A 69 6.44 5.42 21.59
N GLY A 70 5.86 4.52 20.79
CA GLY A 70 6.52 3.29 20.34
C GLY A 70 7.31 3.56 19.05
N ALA A 71 8.49 2.96 18.92
CA ALA A 71 9.28 3.03 17.69
C ALA A 71 9.37 1.63 17.09
N ILE A 72 8.69 1.43 15.96
CA ILE A 72 8.66 0.15 15.24
C ILE A 72 9.63 0.23 14.08
N THR A 73 10.68 -0.58 14.13
CA THR A 73 11.63 -0.65 13.02
C THR A 73 10.99 -1.33 11.83
N VAL A 74 10.96 -0.64 10.69
CA VAL A 74 10.69 -1.23 9.39
C VAL A 74 12.01 -1.42 8.65
N SER A 75 12.13 -2.53 7.94
CA SER A 75 13.25 -2.83 7.06
C SER A 75 12.74 -3.04 5.65
N GLY A 76 13.42 -2.45 4.68
CA GLY A 76 13.16 -2.67 3.26
C GLY A 76 13.38 -4.13 2.85
N ASP A 77 12.83 -4.49 1.70
CA ASP A 77 13.20 -5.74 1.03
C ASP A 77 14.65 -5.66 0.51
N SER A 78 15.18 -6.77 0.00
CA SER A 78 16.55 -6.82 -0.55
C SER A 78 16.74 -5.94 -1.78
N LEU A 79 15.66 -5.36 -2.33
CA LEU A 79 15.68 -4.54 -3.53
C LEU A 79 15.66 -3.03 -3.22
N ASP A 80 15.34 -2.63 -1.98
CA ASP A 80 15.38 -1.22 -1.57
C ASP A 80 15.72 -1.03 -0.08
N THR A 81 16.95 -0.58 0.19
CA THR A 81 17.41 -0.24 1.55
C THR A 81 17.09 1.20 1.94
N THR A 82 16.50 2.00 1.04
CA THR A 82 16.31 3.46 1.22
C THR A 82 15.34 3.78 2.36
N TYR A 83 14.46 2.83 2.74
CA TYR A 83 13.38 3.05 3.71
C TYR A 83 13.48 2.23 4.98
N ALA A 84 14.67 1.69 5.30
CA ALA A 84 14.90 1.13 6.62
C ALA A 84 14.92 2.24 7.68
N GLY A 85 14.07 2.13 8.70
CA GLY A 85 13.98 3.16 9.73
C GLY A 85 12.83 2.93 10.71
N PRO A 86 12.71 3.78 11.73
CA PRO A 86 11.60 3.70 12.67
C PRO A 86 10.33 4.35 12.09
N VAL A 87 9.20 3.66 12.24
CA VAL A 87 7.87 4.28 12.27
C VAL A 87 7.52 4.54 13.73
N TYR A 88 7.29 5.81 14.07
CA TYR A 88 6.90 6.22 15.40
C TYR A 88 5.38 6.16 15.53
N LEU A 89 4.90 5.33 16.45
CA LEU A 89 3.49 5.12 16.73
C LEU A 89 3.12 5.67 18.10
N LYS A 90 1.96 6.32 18.18
CA LYS A 90 1.28 6.69 19.42
C LYS A 90 -0.17 6.23 19.31
N ALA A 91 -0.75 5.73 20.40
CA ALA A 91 -2.12 5.25 20.40
C ALA A 91 -2.93 5.77 21.58
N ILE A 92 -4.16 6.18 21.32
CA ILE A 92 -5.14 6.58 22.33
C ILE A 92 -6.38 5.71 22.17
N LYS A 93 -6.91 5.22 23.29
CA LYS A 93 -8.23 4.58 23.37
C LYS A 93 -9.17 5.47 24.16
N THR A 94 -10.35 5.70 23.62
CA THR A 94 -11.47 6.36 24.31
C THR A 94 -12.53 5.30 24.69
N ALA A 95 -13.73 5.73 25.05
CA ALA A 95 -14.80 4.81 25.43
C ALA A 95 -15.24 3.91 24.26
N ASP A 96 -15.19 4.44 23.04
CA ASP A 96 -15.77 3.84 21.83
C ASP A 96 -14.86 3.91 20.60
N ARG A 97 -13.70 4.59 20.67
CA ARG A 97 -12.79 4.72 19.52
C ARG A 97 -11.31 4.46 19.84
N LEU A 98 -10.61 3.85 18.88
CA LEU A 98 -9.15 3.75 18.84
C LEU A 98 -8.59 4.82 17.90
N PHE A 99 -7.50 5.48 18.32
CA PHE A 99 -6.76 6.47 17.54
C PHE A 99 -5.31 6.07 17.45
N ILE A 100 -4.73 6.18 16.27
CA ILE A 100 -3.32 5.90 16.03
C ILE A 100 -2.70 7.07 15.29
N ARG A 101 -1.61 7.59 15.84
CA ARG A 101 -0.76 8.55 15.15
C ARG A 101 0.51 7.84 14.70
N ALA A 102 0.75 7.82 13.40
CA ALA A 102 1.96 7.27 12.79
C ALA A 102 2.83 8.39 12.20
N GLU A 103 4.14 8.25 12.32
CA GLU A 103 5.11 9.20 11.77
C GLU A 103 6.36 8.47 11.28
N TRP A 104 6.78 8.74 10.04
CA TRP A 104 8.01 8.20 9.48
C TRP A 104 8.67 9.20 8.52
N THR A 105 9.97 9.06 8.34
CA THR A 105 10.73 9.88 7.39
C THR A 105 10.37 9.49 5.96
N ASP A 106 10.05 10.47 5.14
CA ASP A 106 9.80 10.29 3.71
C ASP A 106 10.35 11.48 2.94
N GLY A 107 11.08 11.22 1.87
CA GLY A 107 11.79 12.24 1.09
C GLY A 107 11.05 12.75 -0.15
N SER A 108 10.00 12.07 -0.63
CA SER A 108 9.37 12.40 -1.93
C SER A 108 8.02 13.07 -1.81
N ARG A 109 7.22 12.75 -0.79
CA ARG A 109 5.78 13.06 -0.75
C ARG A 109 5.07 12.61 -2.03
N SER A 110 5.11 11.33 -2.33
CA SER A 110 4.48 10.79 -3.55
C SER A 110 2.96 10.83 -3.40
N ILE A 111 2.30 11.59 -4.28
CA ILE A 111 0.85 11.82 -4.24
C ILE A 111 0.21 11.76 -5.64
N ARG A 112 0.85 11.11 -6.62
CA ARG A 112 0.40 11.15 -8.02
C ARG A 112 0.31 9.75 -8.65
N PRO A 113 -0.54 8.87 -8.11
CA PRO A 113 -0.65 7.53 -8.65
C PRO A 113 -1.37 7.56 -9.99
N ASN A 114 -0.77 6.88 -10.97
CA ASN A 114 -1.30 6.72 -12.32
C ASN A 114 -1.70 8.04 -12.99
N GLY A 115 -0.93 9.11 -12.75
CA GLY A 115 -1.14 10.42 -13.39
C GLY A 115 -1.34 10.30 -14.90
N ILE A 116 -2.06 11.22 -15.50
CA ILE A 116 -2.31 11.21 -16.94
C ILE A 116 -1.68 12.46 -17.53
N ILE A 117 -0.70 12.30 -18.41
CA ILE A 117 0.04 13.43 -19.00
C ILE A 117 -0.22 13.53 -20.50
N TYR A 118 -0.47 14.74 -20.98
CA TYR A 118 -0.53 15.03 -22.40
C TYR A 118 0.89 15.29 -22.91
N THR A 119 1.44 14.33 -23.64
CA THR A 119 2.84 14.39 -24.09
C THR A 119 2.99 13.83 -25.50
N MET A 120 4.20 13.97 -26.04
CA MET A 120 4.53 13.42 -27.35
C MET A 120 4.56 11.90 -27.25
N SER A 121 3.69 11.24 -27.99
CA SER A 121 3.74 9.81 -28.25
C SER A 121 4.59 9.58 -29.49
N ILE A 122 5.58 8.69 -29.36
CA ILE A 122 6.41 8.23 -30.47
C ILE A 122 5.94 6.82 -30.80
N THR A 123 5.31 6.65 -31.95
CA THR A 123 4.92 5.36 -32.50
C THR A 123 5.69 5.08 -33.79
N GLY A 124 5.72 3.83 -34.26
CA GLY A 124 6.48 3.45 -35.46
C GLY A 124 7.87 2.90 -35.14
N ASP A 125 8.67 2.62 -36.19
CA ASP A 125 10.02 2.09 -36.02
C ASP A 125 11.04 3.22 -35.74
N SER A 126 12.25 2.85 -35.31
CA SER A 126 13.30 3.81 -34.95
C SER A 126 13.87 4.61 -36.13
N LEU A 127 13.61 4.20 -37.38
CA LEU A 127 14.05 4.86 -38.61
C LEU A 127 12.98 5.83 -39.15
N ASN A 128 11.71 5.65 -38.79
CA ASN A 128 10.60 6.52 -39.18
C ASN A 128 9.57 6.69 -38.05
N PRO A 129 9.86 7.51 -37.03
CA PRO A 129 8.95 7.75 -35.92
C PRO A 129 7.77 8.63 -36.34
N ASP A 130 6.55 8.12 -36.13
CA ASP A 130 5.34 8.91 -36.15
C ASP A 130 5.21 9.62 -34.79
N THR A 131 5.35 10.94 -34.82
CA THR A 131 5.19 11.79 -33.62
C THR A 131 3.79 12.38 -33.60
N SER A 132 3.06 12.10 -32.52
CA SER A 132 1.76 12.69 -32.24
C SER A 132 1.69 13.12 -30.78
N TYR A 133 0.72 13.94 -30.41
CA TYR A 133 0.44 14.22 -29.01
C TYR A 133 -0.75 13.40 -28.54
N ALA A 134 -0.56 12.70 -27.43
CA ALA A 134 -1.58 11.83 -26.85
C ALA A 134 -1.57 11.95 -25.33
N TRP A 135 -2.68 11.57 -24.72
CA TRP A 135 -2.74 11.33 -23.30
C TRP A 135 -2.13 9.97 -22.98
N ILE A 136 -1.21 9.95 -22.04
CA ILE A 136 -0.53 8.74 -21.59
C ILE A 136 -0.75 8.61 -20.10
N GLN A 137 -1.27 7.46 -19.67
CA GLN A 137 -1.35 7.11 -18.25
C GLN A 137 0.03 6.61 -17.78
N ASP A 138 0.50 7.21 -16.70
CA ASP A 138 1.86 7.07 -16.16
C ASP A 138 2.17 5.66 -15.64
N SER A 139 1.18 4.78 -15.49
CA SER A 139 1.42 3.35 -15.24
C SER A 139 2.32 2.70 -16.31
N SER A 140 2.52 3.37 -17.45
CA SER A 140 3.41 3.00 -18.55
C SER A 140 4.76 3.73 -18.59
N LEU A 141 4.95 4.80 -17.82
CA LEU A 141 6.19 5.61 -17.77
C LEU A 141 7.06 5.29 -16.54
N GLN A 142 6.87 4.10 -15.93
CA GLN A 142 7.57 3.59 -14.74
C GLN A 142 9.11 3.55 -14.82
N ILE A 143 9.70 4.02 -15.91
CA ILE A 143 11.13 3.96 -16.16
C ILE A 143 11.59 5.30 -16.74
N ILE A 144 11.83 6.29 -15.87
CA ILE A 144 12.86 7.27 -16.19
C ILE A 144 14.18 6.57 -15.92
N VAL A 145 14.81 6.02 -16.98
CA VAL A 145 16.23 5.66 -16.92
C VAL A 145 17.00 6.96 -16.93
N THR A 146 17.53 7.38 -15.80
CA THR A 146 18.46 8.51 -15.74
C THR A 146 19.71 8.20 -16.56
N ALA A 147 20.48 9.22 -16.97
CA ALA A 147 21.65 9.04 -17.84
C ALA A 147 22.73 8.11 -17.26
N ASP A 148 22.70 7.84 -15.96
CA ASP A 148 23.54 6.89 -15.21
C ASP A 148 22.90 5.50 -15.02
N GLY A 149 21.72 5.24 -15.59
CA GLY A 149 21.08 3.93 -15.60
C GLY A 149 20.12 3.65 -14.44
N ASN A 150 19.85 4.62 -13.55
CA ASN A 150 18.90 4.42 -12.46
C ASN A 150 17.45 4.51 -12.97
N VAL A 151 16.60 3.61 -12.48
CA VAL A 151 15.16 3.60 -12.76
C VAL A 151 14.47 4.40 -11.66
N LEU A 152 13.94 5.58 -12.00
CA LEU A 152 13.10 6.34 -11.08
C LEU A 152 11.63 5.99 -11.33
N TYR A 153 11.02 5.26 -10.39
CA TYR A 153 9.57 5.15 -10.27
C TYR A 153 9.08 6.51 -9.76
N GLN A 154 8.51 7.37 -10.60
CA GLN A 154 8.18 8.75 -10.19
C GLN A 154 6.70 9.01 -9.90
N HIS A 155 5.78 8.10 -10.21
CA HIS A 155 4.36 8.44 -10.30
C HIS A 155 3.41 7.39 -9.70
N ASP A 156 3.71 6.97 -8.47
CA ASP A 156 2.74 6.35 -7.58
C ASP A 156 2.46 7.25 -6.35
N GLN A 157 2.01 6.67 -5.24
CA GLN A 157 1.76 7.35 -3.99
C GLN A 157 2.43 6.67 -2.80
N ASP A 158 2.67 7.43 -1.75
CA ASP A 158 3.10 6.90 -0.46
C ASP A 158 1.91 6.23 0.23
N ARG A 159 2.19 5.17 0.99
CA ARG A 159 1.16 4.41 1.70
C ARG A 159 1.66 3.94 3.06
N LEU A 160 0.71 3.71 3.95
CA LEU A 160 0.89 3.09 5.25
C LEU A 160 -0.17 1.99 5.37
N ALA A 161 0.25 0.78 5.68
CA ALA A 161 -0.66 -0.31 6.01
C ALA A 161 -0.36 -0.82 7.42
N ILE A 162 -1.37 -0.85 8.29
CA ILE A 162 -1.31 -1.55 9.58
C ILE A 162 -2.20 -2.78 9.45
N MET A 163 -1.61 -3.96 9.63
CA MET A 163 -2.33 -5.23 9.59
C MET A 163 -2.48 -5.76 11.02
N TRP A 164 -3.71 -6.09 11.41
CA TRP A 164 -4.11 -6.57 12.72
C TRP A 164 -4.40 -8.06 12.69
N ASP A 165 -3.98 -8.76 13.73
CA ASP A 165 -4.43 -10.13 13.96
C ASP A 165 -5.90 -10.09 14.37
N ALA A 166 -6.78 -10.61 13.51
CA ALA A 166 -8.22 -10.71 13.80
C ALA A 166 -8.54 -11.79 14.85
N GLY A 167 -7.52 -12.55 15.29
CA GLY A 167 -7.63 -13.54 16.37
C GLY A 167 -8.00 -14.94 15.90
N ASP A 168 -8.19 -15.14 14.59
CA ASP A 168 -8.52 -16.43 13.98
C ASP A 168 -7.44 -16.96 13.02
N ASN A 169 -6.36 -16.20 12.76
CA ASN A 169 -5.29 -16.59 11.83
C ASN A 169 -4.24 -17.56 12.44
N GLY A 170 -4.69 -18.45 13.32
CA GLY A 170 -3.88 -19.51 13.91
C GLY A 170 -2.58 -19.02 14.58
N THR A 171 -1.48 -19.75 14.34
CA THR A 171 -0.15 -19.38 14.88
C THR A 171 0.55 -18.32 14.04
N GLU A 172 0.07 -18.06 12.83
CA GLU A 172 0.64 -17.05 11.94
C GLU A 172 0.34 -15.63 12.42
N ARG A 173 -0.92 -15.40 12.84
CA ARG A 173 -1.41 -14.10 13.30
C ARG A 173 -1.15 -13.00 12.23
N ALA A 174 -0.80 -11.78 12.63
CA ALA A 174 -0.40 -10.72 11.71
C ALA A 174 1.12 -10.66 11.52
N ASN A 175 1.60 -11.11 10.37
CA ASN A 175 3.03 -11.18 10.07
C ASN A 175 3.33 -10.99 8.58
N CYS A 176 3.96 -9.87 8.22
CA CYS A 176 4.27 -9.57 6.82
C CYS A 176 5.13 -10.65 6.15
N VAL A 177 6.05 -11.30 6.89
CA VAL A 177 6.97 -12.28 6.30
C VAL A 177 6.20 -13.51 5.83
N THR A 178 5.28 -14.02 6.65
CA THR A 178 4.53 -15.23 6.30
C THR A 178 3.40 -14.92 5.33
N MET A 179 2.71 -13.80 5.50
CA MET A 179 1.54 -13.45 4.67
C MET A 179 1.91 -12.97 3.26
N CYS A 180 3.08 -12.32 3.10
CA CYS A 180 3.46 -11.67 1.84
C CYS A 180 4.74 -12.24 1.23
N HIS A 181 5.58 -12.94 2.00
CA HIS A 181 6.91 -13.37 1.57
C HIS A 181 7.20 -14.86 1.79
N ALA A 182 6.25 -15.65 2.27
CA ALA A 182 6.44 -17.09 2.37
C ALA A 182 6.48 -17.72 0.96
N SER A 183 7.67 -18.21 0.59
CA SER A 183 7.95 -19.26 -0.39
C SER A 183 8.03 -18.95 -1.89
N GLY A 184 7.87 -17.71 -2.35
CA GLY A 184 8.00 -17.41 -3.80
C GLY A 184 6.97 -18.11 -4.70
N GLN A 185 6.04 -18.85 -4.10
CA GLN A 185 4.80 -19.21 -4.71
C GLN A 185 3.89 -18.00 -4.51
N ALA A 186 3.49 -17.36 -5.60
CA ALA A 186 2.14 -16.81 -5.62
C ALA A 186 1.22 -17.90 -5.03
N SER A 187 0.20 -17.54 -4.24
CA SER A 187 -0.74 -18.55 -3.72
C SER A 187 -1.11 -19.54 -4.82
N VAL A 188 -1.65 -20.70 -4.49
CA VAL A 188 -2.12 -21.68 -5.50
C VAL A 188 -3.09 -21.04 -6.53
N LEU A 189 -3.59 -19.83 -6.23
CA LEU A 189 -4.46 -18.98 -7.05
C LEU A 189 -3.80 -17.71 -7.65
N GLY A 190 -2.50 -17.44 -7.44
CA GLY A 190 -1.78 -16.30 -8.03
C GLY A 190 -1.71 -15.02 -7.17
N HIS A 191 -2.32 -15.02 -5.98
CA HIS A 191 -2.29 -13.87 -5.04
C HIS A 191 -0.93 -13.70 -4.35
N ARG A 192 -0.50 -12.44 -4.14
CA ARG A 192 0.80 -12.08 -3.56
C ARG A 192 0.77 -11.74 -2.06
N MET A 193 -0.42 -11.65 -1.46
CA MET A 193 -0.63 -11.39 -0.03
C MET A 193 -1.86 -12.18 0.40
N TYR A 194 -1.69 -13.16 1.29
CA TYR A 194 -2.74 -14.06 1.77
C TYR A 194 -2.34 -14.65 3.13
N THR A 195 -3.31 -15.09 3.92
CA THR A 195 -3.03 -15.81 5.16
C THR A 195 -2.85 -17.31 4.91
N THR A 196 -2.03 -17.96 5.72
CA THR A 196 -1.80 -19.42 5.72
C THR A 196 -2.33 -20.11 6.97
N GLY A 197 -2.67 -19.33 8.01
CA GLY A 197 -3.24 -19.82 9.27
C GLY A 197 -4.72 -20.21 9.22
N GLY A 198 -5.41 -19.97 8.10
CA GLY A 198 -6.81 -20.34 7.90
C GLY A 198 -7.83 -19.34 8.45
N GLY A 199 -7.37 -18.21 9.01
CA GLY A 199 -8.19 -17.07 9.39
C GLY A 199 -7.87 -15.85 8.52
N HIS A 200 -8.07 -14.66 9.07
CA HIS A 200 -7.86 -13.41 8.35
C HIS A 200 -7.06 -12.39 9.17
N VAL A 201 -6.65 -11.33 8.48
CA VAL A 201 -6.19 -10.10 9.11
C VAL A 201 -7.08 -8.96 8.65
N ASP A 202 -7.23 -7.99 9.54
CA ASP A 202 -7.83 -6.69 9.26
C ASP A 202 -6.69 -5.72 8.88
N VAL A 203 -6.89 -4.86 7.89
CA VAL A 203 -5.86 -4.00 7.31
C VAL A 203 -6.35 -2.57 7.14
N TRP A 204 -5.76 -1.67 7.91
CA TRP A 204 -5.94 -0.23 7.76
C TRP A 204 -4.95 0.30 6.74
N HIS A 205 -5.42 0.63 5.55
CA HIS A 205 -4.58 0.99 4.42
C HIS A 205 -4.77 2.46 4.00
N TRP A 206 -3.88 3.31 4.49
CA TRP A 206 -3.83 4.71 4.10
C TRP A 206 -3.02 4.91 2.82
N GLN A 207 -3.55 5.74 1.92
CA GLN A 207 -2.97 6.05 0.62
C GLN A 207 -3.00 7.56 0.38
N ALA A 208 -1.82 8.15 0.17
CA ALA A 208 -1.62 9.60 0.19
C ALA A 208 -2.44 10.41 -0.85
N ALA A 209 -2.89 9.77 -1.92
CA ALA A 209 -3.60 10.43 -3.02
C ALA A 209 -4.98 9.85 -3.31
N THR A 210 -5.29 8.64 -2.84
CA THR A 210 -6.58 7.98 -3.15
C THR A 210 -7.47 7.75 -1.95
N SER A 211 -6.95 7.85 -0.71
CA SER A 211 -7.75 7.74 0.51
C SER A 211 -7.64 9.00 1.38
N ASP A 212 -6.43 9.55 1.54
CA ASP A 212 -6.19 10.75 2.36
C ASP A 212 -7.03 11.97 1.96
N PRO A 213 -7.19 12.31 0.66
CA PRO A 213 -7.93 13.51 0.27
C PRO A 213 -9.42 13.46 0.61
N ILE A 214 -9.97 12.26 0.82
CA ILE A 214 -11.37 12.03 1.23
C ILE A 214 -11.47 11.71 2.74
N LEU A 215 -10.39 11.93 3.49
CA LEU A 215 -10.29 11.76 4.95
C LEU A 215 -10.51 10.32 5.45
N LEU A 216 -10.09 9.34 4.65
CA LEU A 216 -10.23 7.91 4.96
C LEU A 216 -8.91 7.15 4.79
N ALA A 217 -8.82 6.00 5.45
CA ALA A 217 -7.98 4.89 5.04
C ALA A 217 -8.92 3.76 4.59
N ALA A 218 -8.53 2.97 3.61
CA ALA A 218 -9.33 1.81 3.23
C ALA A 218 -9.28 0.80 4.37
N ASP A 219 -10.45 0.38 4.85
CA ASP A 219 -10.57 -0.85 5.63
C ASP A 219 -10.61 -2.03 4.63
N GLU A 220 -9.67 -2.95 4.80
CA GLU A 220 -9.49 -4.13 3.96
C GLU A 220 -9.32 -5.34 4.88
N TYR A 221 -9.56 -6.54 4.37
CA TYR A 221 -9.19 -7.76 5.07
C TYR A 221 -8.52 -8.75 4.12
N TRP A 222 -7.53 -9.49 4.63
CA TRP A 222 -6.80 -10.47 3.84
C TRP A 222 -6.93 -11.84 4.47
N ASP A 223 -7.24 -12.84 3.64
CA ASP A 223 -7.43 -14.23 4.07
C ASP A 223 -6.69 -15.20 3.14
N ALA A 224 -7.05 -16.48 3.20
CA ALA A 224 -6.41 -17.53 2.40
C ALA A 224 -6.63 -17.38 0.89
N GLU A 225 -7.67 -16.64 0.46
CA GLU A 225 -7.90 -16.30 -0.95
C GLU A 225 -7.24 -14.96 -1.34
N GLY A 226 -6.57 -14.31 -0.40
CA GLY A 226 -5.75 -13.13 -0.61
C GLY A 226 -6.42 -11.84 -0.17
N ARG A 227 -6.00 -10.73 -0.79
CA ARG A 227 -6.51 -9.40 -0.45
C ARG A 227 -7.95 -9.25 -0.89
N LYS A 228 -8.79 -8.82 0.04
CA LYS A 228 -10.17 -8.44 -0.22
C LYS A 228 -10.36 -7.01 0.27
N VAL A 229 -11.27 -6.33 -0.42
CA VAL A 229 -11.75 -5.04 0.01
C VAL A 229 -13.05 -5.34 0.73
N ASP A 230 -13.24 -4.71 1.89
CA ASP A 230 -14.47 -4.75 2.65
C ASP A 230 -15.70 -4.36 1.82
N ASP A 231 -16.88 -4.65 2.37
CA ASP A 231 -18.15 -4.28 1.76
C ASP A 231 -18.15 -2.79 1.36
N ASN A 232 -18.31 -2.56 0.07
CA ASN A 232 -18.14 -1.26 -0.56
C ASN A 232 -19.39 -0.88 -1.36
N VAL A 233 -20.24 -0.03 -0.77
CA VAL A 233 -21.46 0.46 -1.41
C VAL A 233 -21.15 1.56 -2.41
N ILE A 234 -20.22 2.46 -2.04
CA ILE A 234 -19.72 3.55 -2.88
C ILE A 234 -18.19 3.53 -2.81
N PRO A 235 -17.48 3.32 -3.94
CA PRO A 235 -16.04 3.14 -3.93
C PRO A 235 -15.30 4.40 -3.51
N MET A 236 -14.11 4.25 -2.93
CA MET A 236 -13.22 5.36 -2.61
C MET A 236 -12.76 6.11 -3.86
N PHE A 237 -12.43 5.36 -4.91
CA PHE A 237 -11.94 5.92 -6.15
C PHE A 237 -12.16 4.99 -7.34
N VAL A 238 -12.12 5.56 -8.55
CA VAL A 238 -12.11 4.82 -9.83
C VAL A 238 -11.06 5.38 -10.75
N SER A 239 -10.52 4.55 -11.66
CA SER A 239 -9.58 5.00 -12.70
C SER A 239 -10.20 6.12 -13.55
N ASN A 240 -9.41 7.17 -13.80
CA ASN A 240 -9.79 8.28 -14.67
C ASN A 240 -9.26 8.11 -16.11
N PHE A 241 -8.81 6.92 -16.52
CA PHE A 241 -8.26 6.70 -17.86
C PHE A 241 -9.06 5.67 -18.65
N ASP A 242 -9.48 6.06 -19.85
CA ASP A 242 -10.06 5.18 -20.86
C ASP A 242 -8.93 4.57 -21.69
N ALA A 243 -8.55 3.33 -21.35
CA ALA A 243 -7.50 2.61 -22.08
C ALA A 243 -7.89 2.26 -23.53
N VAL A 244 -9.19 2.24 -23.87
CA VAL A 244 -9.67 1.97 -25.23
C VAL A 244 -9.52 3.22 -26.08
N GLN A 245 -9.86 4.38 -25.53
CA GLN A 245 -9.78 5.67 -26.23
C GLN A 245 -8.42 6.37 -26.09
N GLY A 246 -7.58 5.93 -25.15
CA GLY A 246 -6.27 6.53 -24.86
C GLY A 246 -6.38 7.95 -24.31
N LYS A 247 -7.38 8.23 -23.47
CA LYS A 247 -7.62 9.57 -22.90
C LYS A 247 -8.34 9.52 -21.55
N PRO A 248 -8.37 10.62 -20.78
CA PRO A 248 -9.10 10.67 -19.53
C PRO A 248 -10.62 10.52 -19.70
N TYR A 249 -11.31 9.99 -18.70
CA TYR A 249 -12.77 10.02 -18.64
C TYR A 249 -13.28 11.41 -18.24
N PHE A 250 -12.61 12.02 -17.25
CA PHE A 250 -13.02 13.26 -16.61
C PHE A 250 -11.85 14.24 -16.49
N GLN A 251 -12.23 15.52 -16.37
CA GLN A 251 -11.35 16.65 -16.08
C GLN A 251 -11.94 17.47 -14.92
N HIS A 252 -11.17 18.41 -14.38
CA HIS A 252 -11.73 19.40 -13.46
C HIS A 252 -12.80 20.23 -14.15
N ARG A 253 -13.92 20.49 -13.46
CA ARG A 253 -15.05 21.26 -14.00
C ARG A 253 -14.66 22.71 -14.32
N ASP A 254 -13.90 23.32 -13.43
CA ASP A 254 -13.69 24.78 -13.43
C ASP A 254 -12.36 25.22 -14.07
N THR A 255 -11.48 24.26 -14.38
CA THR A 255 -10.15 24.55 -14.94
C THR A 255 -9.66 23.43 -15.84
N THR A 256 -8.91 23.78 -16.88
CA THR A 256 -8.23 22.83 -17.77
C THR A 256 -6.77 22.60 -17.36
N ILE A 257 -6.32 23.24 -16.29
CA ILE A 257 -4.96 23.11 -15.75
C ILE A 257 -5.07 22.31 -14.44
N LEU A 258 -4.08 21.46 -14.15
CA LEU A 258 -3.96 20.80 -12.85
C LEU A 258 -3.67 21.84 -11.76
N GLU A 259 -4.71 22.51 -11.27
CA GLU A 259 -4.60 23.42 -10.12
C GLU A 259 -4.61 22.67 -8.79
N ARG A 260 -5.13 21.43 -8.80
CA ARG A 260 -5.25 20.57 -7.62
C ARG A 260 -4.70 19.18 -7.94
N PRO A 261 -3.97 18.55 -7.00
CA PRO A 261 -3.40 17.21 -7.22
C PRO A 261 -4.46 16.09 -7.30
N PHE A 262 -5.70 16.36 -6.88
CA PHE A 262 -6.76 15.35 -6.72
C PHE A 262 -8.05 15.76 -7.45
N LEU A 263 -8.75 14.78 -8.03
CA LEU A 263 -9.99 14.98 -8.75
C LEU A 263 -11.16 14.37 -7.98
N HIS A 264 -11.95 15.20 -7.31
CA HIS A 264 -13.14 14.76 -6.58
C HIS A 264 -14.35 14.64 -7.53
N ALA A 265 -15.17 13.61 -7.35
CA ALA A 265 -16.31 13.27 -8.20
C ALA A 265 -17.26 14.47 -8.38
N ASP A 266 -17.55 15.19 -7.30
CA ASP A 266 -18.44 16.35 -7.25
C ASP A 266 -17.93 17.57 -8.04
N SER A 267 -16.62 17.59 -8.32
CA SER A 267 -15.85 18.68 -8.93
C SER A 267 -15.37 18.34 -10.34
N THR A 268 -15.90 17.24 -10.92
CA THR A 268 -15.55 16.78 -12.27
C THR A 268 -16.49 17.31 -13.36
N ALA A 269 -15.99 17.28 -14.60
CA ALA A 269 -16.76 17.34 -15.84
C ALA A 269 -16.24 16.26 -16.82
N PRO A 270 -17.06 15.80 -17.79
CA PRO A 270 -16.57 14.91 -18.83
C PRO A 270 -15.37 15.50 -19.57
N PHE A 271 -14.39 14.65 -19.90
CA PHE A 271 -13.23 15.06 -20.68
C PHE A 271 -13.66 15.65 -22.04
N SER A 272 -13.04 16.76 -22.45
CA SER A 272 -13.34 17.42 -23.72
C SER A 272 -12.14 17.47 -24.67
N ASP A 273 -12.30 16.87 -25.85
CA ASP A 273 -11.37 16.99 -26.97
C ASP A 273 -11.38 18.38 -27.62
N SER A 274 -12.37 19.23 -27.31
CA SER A 274 -12.46 20.58 -27.87
C SER A 274 -11.49 21.56 -27.21
N VAL A 275 -10.85 21.18 -26.10
CA VAL A 275 -9.86 21.99 -25.41
C VAL A 275 -8.53 21.90 -26.16
N ALA A 276 -7.88 23.04 -26.36
CA ALA A 276 -6.55 23.10 -26.96
C ALA A 276 -5.47 22.68 -25.94
N TRP A 277 -5.41 21.38 -25.63
CA TRP A 277 -4.44 20.78 -24.73
C TRP A 277 -3.00 21.05 -25.16
N LYS A 278 -2.12 21.33 -24.20
CA LYS A 278 -0.70 21.60 -24.46
C LYS A 278 0.15 20.54 -23.79
N ARG A 279 1.32 20.26 -24.39
CA ARG A 279 2.32 19.36 -23.82
C ARG A 279 2.58 19.67 -22.35
N GLY A 280 2.62 18.64 -21.52
CA GLY A 280 2.86 18.76 -20.08
C GLY A 280 1.61 19.07 -19.26
N TYR A 281 0.43 19.14 -19.88
CA TYR A 281 -0.81 19.19 -19.12
C TYR A 281 -1.02 17.83 -18.46
N GLU A 282 -1.45 17.86 -17.21
CA GLU A 282 -1.63 16.67 -16.38
C GLU A 282 -3.05 16.59 -15.86
N MET A 283 -3.50 15.36 -15.60
CA MET A 283 -4.75 15.05 -14.89
C MET A 283 -4.50 13.99 -13.82
N PRO A 284 -5.26 14.00 -12.72
CA PRO A 284 -5.21 12.92 -11.75
C PRO A 284 -5.62 11.59 -12.38
N GLY A 285 -4.91 10.53 -12.00
CA GLY A 285 -5.16 9.17 -12.48
C GLY A 285 -6.46 8.56 -11.99
N TYR A 286 -7.08 9.16 -10.98
CA TYR A 286 -8.25 8.67 -10.29
C TYR A 286 -9.27 9.78 -10.03
N VAL A 287 -10.54 9.39 -10.00
CA VAL A 287 -11.64 10.19 -9.47
C VAL A 287 -11.97 9.68 -8.07
N LEU A 288 -12.01 10.57 -7.08
CA LEU A 288 -12.26 10.27 -5.68
C LEU A 288 -13.72 10.55 -5.30
N TYR A 289 -14.31 9.73 -4.45
CA TYR A 289 -15.70 9.90 -3.99
C TYR A 289 -15.73 10.28 -2.51
N ASP A 290 -16.04 11.52 -2.19
CA ASP A 290 -16.12 11.99 -0.78
C ASP A 290 -17.26 11.35 0.03
N ASN A 291 -18.18 10.67 -0.65
CA ASN A 291 -19.32 9.96 -0.05
C ASN A 291 -19.14 8.44 -0.05
N THR A 292 -17.89 7.94 -0.04
CA THR A 292 -17.60 6.53 0.20
C THR A 292 -18.39 6.00 1.41
N SER A 293 -18.92 4.79 1.29
CA SER A 293 -19.69 4.15 2.35
C SER A 293 -19.60 2.63 2.30
N GLY A 294 -19.90 2.00 3.44
CA GLY A 294 -19.65 0.57 3.69
C GLY A 294 -18.49 0.40 4.68
N SER A 295 -18.17 -0.85 5.02
CA SER A 295 -17.11 -1.20 5.99
C SER A 295 -15.73 -0.66 5.56
N ILE A 296 -15.49 -0.58 4.23
CA ILE A 296 -14.27 0.04 3.66
C ILE A 296 -13.98 1.47 4.17
N ALA A 297 -15.01 2.18 4.66
CA ALA A 297 -14.93 3.56 5.14
C ALA A 297 -14.93 3.70 6.66
N ASP A 298 -14.75 2.61 7.42
CA ASP A 298 -14.81 2.64 8.89
C ASP A 298 -13.56 3.32 9.50
N VAL A 299 -12.45 3.37 8.77
CA VAL A 299 -11.20 4.03 9.21
C VAL A 299 -11.14 5.48 8.69
N ASN A 300 -11.31 6.43 9.61
CA ASN A 300 -11.05 7.84 9.33
C ASN A 300 -9.54 8.09 9.30
N ALA A 301 -9.08 8.94 8.38
CA ALA A 301 -7.68 9.33 8.29
C ALA A 301 -7.48 10.82 8.04
N LEU A 302 -6.39 11.35 8.56
CA LEU A 302 -5.86 12.66 8.20
C LEU A 302 -4.34 12.60 8.19
N ALA A 303 -3.71 13.03 7.09
CA ALA A 303 -2.27 13.18 7.03
C ALA A 303 -1.80 14.62 6.87
N THR A 304 -0.58 14.87 7.33
CA THR A 304 0.20 16.06 6.98
C THR A 304 1.59 15.64 6.58
N PHE A 305 2.12 16.29 5.54
CA PHE A 305 3.53 16.15 5.17
C PHE A 305 4.32 17.34 5.68
N ASN A 306 5.28 17.09 6.56
CA ASN A 306 6.15 18.12 7.11
C ASN A 306 7.47 18.14 6.36
N VAL A 307 7.73 19.22 5.64
CA VAL A 307 9.01 19.46 4.96
C VAL A 307 10.01 20.01 5.97
N GLY A 308 11.00 19.21 6.32
CA GLY A 308 12.11 19.62 7.18
C GLY A 308 13.37 19.97 6.38
N TYR A 309 14.24 20.80 6.96
CA TYR A 309 15.53 21.15 6.35
C TYR A 309 16.46 19.94 6.16
N SER A 310 16.40 18.95 7.06
CA SER A 310 17.24 17.75 7.02
C SER A 310 16.45 16.45 6.80
N THR A 311 15.20 16.39 7.24
CA THR A 311 14.32 15.23 7.08
C THR A 311 12.87 15.68 6.90
N SER A 312 12.28 15.29 5.78
CA SER A 312 10.84 15.40 5.56
C SER A 312 10.14 14.16 6.12
N ARG A 313 8.85 14.26 6.45
CA ARG A 313 8.10 13.18 7.09
C ARG A 313 6.60 13.25 6.85
N TRP A 314 5.98 12.09 6.81
CA TRP A 314 4.54 11.94 6.98
C TRP A 314 4.17 11.90 8.45
N ILE A 315 3.04 12.51 8.78
CA ILE A 315 2.37 12.39 10.07
C ILE A 315 0.90 12.08 9.78
N ILE A 316 0.46 10.88 10.14
CA ILE A 316 -0.89 10.38 9.89
C ILE A 316 -1.61 10.20 11.22
N LEU A 317 -2.87 10.58 11.25
CA LEU A 317 -3.82 10.23 12.29
C LEU A 317 -4.90 9.33 11.71
N LEU A 318 -5.05 8.13 12.27
CA LEU A 318 -6.08 7.15 11.94
C LEU A 318 -7.03 7.02 13.12
N SER A 319 -8.31 6.77 12.88
CA SER A 319 -9.24 6.35 13.93
C SER A 319 -10.38 5.49 13.42
N ARG A 320 -10.74 4.48 14.20
CA ARG A 320 -11.89 3.58 13.97
C ARG A 320 -12.60 3.28 15.28
N ALA A 321 -13.92 3.07 15.22
CA ALA A 321 -14.69 2.55 16.34
C ALA A 321 -14.04 1.28 16.91
N LEU A 322 -14.18 1.05 18.23
CA LEU A 322 -13.59 -0.12 18.88
C LEU A 322 -14.24 -1.42 18.41
N GLY A 323 -15.54 -1.42 18.18
CA GLY A 323 -16.27 -2.52 17.55
C GLY A 323 -17.10 -1.96 16.40
N THR A 324 -16.84 -2.44 15.20
CA THR A 324 -17.55 -2.06 13.97
C THR A 324 -18.80 -2.91 13.76
N GLY A 325 -18.77 -4.16 14.25
CA GLY A 325 -19.82 -5.15 14.05
C GLY A 325 -19.66 -5.95 12.76
N ASN A 326 -18.60 -5.72 11.99
CA ASN A 326 -18.23 -6.52 10.84
C ASN A 326 -17.34 -7.70 11.29
N ASN A 327 -17.42 -8.83 10.60
CA ASN A 327 -16.72 -10.07 11.01
C ASN A 327 -15.29 -10.16 10.44
N ASP A 328 -14.98 -9.29 9.49
CA ASP A 328 -13.71 -9.06 8.82
C ASP A 328 -12.82 -8.06 9.58
N ASP A 329 -13.37 -7.41 10.61
CA ASP A 329 -12.67 -6.46 11.45
C ASP A 329 -12.19 -7.07 12.76
N VAL A 330 -11.04 -6.58 13.23
CA VAL A 330 -10.62 -6.81 14.61
C VAL A 330 -11.51 -6.02 15.58
N ASP A 331 -12.08 -6.72 16.57
CA ASP A 331 -12.85 -6.12 17.65
C ASP A 331 -11.93 -5.67 18.81
N PHE A 332 -11.69 -4.36 18.90
CA PHE A 332 -10.94 -3.75 19.99
C PHE A 332 -11.78 -3.56 21.27
N SER A 333 -13.10 -3.72 21.21
CA SER A 333 -13.99 -3.45 22.35
C SER A 333 -13.92 -4.54 23.42
N SER A 334 -13.54 -5.75 23.03
CA SER A 334 -13.42 -6.93 23.90
C SER A 334 -12.02 -7.14 24.49
N VAL A 335 -11.03 -6.30 24.15
CA VAL A 335 -9.66 -6.41 24.68
C VAL A 335 -9.63 -6.02 26.15
N ALA A 336 -9.25 -6.96 27.02
CA ALA A 336 -9.13 -6.71 28.44
C ALA A 336 -7.93 -5.79 28.76
N SER A 337 -8.01 -5.10 29.91
CA SER A 337 -6.91 -4.30 30.42
C SER A 337 -5.67 -5.16 30.65
N GLY A 338 -4.54 -4.75 30.07
CA GLY A 338 -3.27 -5.46 30.09
C GLY A 338 -3.07 -6.45 28.95
N ASP A 339 -4.14 -6.79 28.20
CA ASP A 339 -4.03 -7.65 27.01
C ASP A 339 -3.48 -6.87 25.81
N SER A 340 -3.19 -7.60 24.73
CA SER A 340 -2.59 -7.02 23.55
C SER A 340 -3.07 -7.65 22.25
N ILE A 341 -3.17 -6.83 21.21
CA ILE A 341 -3.39 -7.29 19.84
C ILE A 341 -2.07 -7.24 19.08
N GLN A 342 -1.75 -8.31 18.36
CA GLN A 342 -0.59 -8.33 17.48
C GLN A 342 -0.90 -7.56 16.20
N ALA A 343 0.08 -6.79 15.74
CA ALA A 343 0.02 -6.11 14.46
C ALA A 343 1.38 -6.21 13.74
N THR A 344 1.34 -5.88 12.46
CA THR A 344 2.53 -5.59 11.66
C THR A 344 2.26 -4.35 10.81
N ILE A 345 3.32 -3.68 10.36
CA ILE A 345 3.19 -2.43 9.60
C ILE A 345 4.06 -2.47 8.35
N ALA A 346 3.56 -1.86 7.29
CA ALA A 346 4.31 -1.61 6.06
C ALA A 346 4.20 -0.13 5.67
N VAL A 347 5.31 0.42 5.21
CA VAL A 347 5.38 1.74 4.58
C VAL A 347 5.82 1.57 3.13
N MET A 348 5.13 2.25 2.24
CA MET A 348 5.34 2.21 0.81
C MET A 348 5.76 3.60 0.35
N HIS A 349 6.81 3.67 -0.46
CA HIS A 349 7.30 4.91 -1.03
C HIS A 349 7.14 4.85 -2.54
N ASN A 350 6.26 5.68 -3.09
CA ASN A 350 6.09 5.82 -4.53
C ASN A 350 5.93 4.50 -5.31
N THR A 351 5.45 3.43 -4.67
CA THR A 351 5.09 2.17 -5.30
C THR A 351 4.31 1.29 -4.33
N ASP A 352 3.41 0.44 -4.83
CA ASP A 352 2.80 -0.65 -4.06
C ASP A 352 3.67 -1.93 -4.00
N ARG A 353 4.79 -1.97 -4.74
CA ARG A 353 5.63 -3.17 -4.89
C ARG A 353 6.76 -3.22 -3.88
N ILE A 354 7.48 -2.11 -3.74
CA ILE A 354 8.63 -1.98 -2.86
C ILE A 354 8.17 -1.31 -1.58
N HIS A 355 8.44 -1.95 -0.45
CA HIS A 355 7.97 -1.48 0.85
C HIS A 355 8.93 -1.89 1.96
N ALA A 356 9.00 -1.07 3.00
CA ALA A 356 9.63 -1.44 4.25
C ALA A 356 8.57 -1.98 5.21
N LYS A 357 8.87 -3.09 5.86
CA LYS A 357 7.93 -3.81 6.73
C LYS A 357 8.55 -4.07 8.09
N SER A 358 7.71 -4.18 9.11
CA SER A 358 8.16 -4.55 10.45
C SER A 358 8.14 -6.06 10.67
N ALA A 359 8.86 -6.51 11.71
CA ALA A 359 8.49 -7.74 12.39
C ALA A 359 7.15 -7.54 13.14
N PRO A 360 6.47 -8.62 13.56
CA PRO A 360 5.29 -8.49 14.41
C PRO A 360 5.58 -7.73 15.71
N PHE A 361 4.64 -6.87 16.11
CA PHE A 361 4.67 -6.09 17.34
C PHE A 361 3.28 -6.08 17.99
N TYR A 362 3.12 -5.45 19.15
CA TYR A 362 1.88 -5.51 19.92
C TYR A 362 1.39 -4.13 20.35
N PHE A 363 0.09 -3.88 20.21
CA PHE A 363 -0.60 -2.81 20.92
C PHE A 363 -1.06 -3.35 22.28
N VAL A 364 -0.60 -2.74 23.37
CA VAL A 364 -0.95 -3.14 24.74
C VAL A 364 -2.02 -2.20 25.27
N PHE A 365 -3.18 -2.75 25.61
CA PHE A 365 -4.37 -2.00 26.00
C PHE A 365 -4.39 -1.73 27.52
N PRO A 366 -4.85 -0.54 27.95
CA PRO A 366 -4.82 -0.09 29.34
C PRO A 366 -5.93 -0.68 30.21
#